data_AF-A0A2N6MB26-F1
#
_entry.id   AF-A0A2N6MB26-F1
#
_cell.length_a   1.000
_cell.length_b   1.000
_cell.length_c   1.000
_cell.angle_alpha   90.00
_cell.angle_beta   90.00
_cell.angle_gamma   90.00
#
_symmetry.space_group_name_H-M   'P 1'
#
loop_
_entity.id
_entity.type
_entity.pdbx_description
1 polymer ?
#
loop_
_entity_poly.entity_id
_entity_poly.type
_entity_poly.pdbx_seq_one_letter_code
_entity_poly.pdbx_strand_id
1 'polypeptide(L)'
;MLLTATDAGQIALEFLMAEWNVLEANREWFVIVNSRLIGMSWYIVEIAVEGFPDRWYMQVYDTGECDPDYTFISPIHGSEGYADLTELPSLVAEVLVSERNFR
;
A
#
# COMPACT_ATOMS: atom_id res chain seq x y z
N MET A 1 7.95 22.72 6.98
CA MET A 1 7.63 22.89 5.54
C MET A 1 6.53 21.87 5.28
N LEU A 2 5.34 22.28 4.80
CA LEU A 2 4.27 21.30 4.59
C LEU A 2 4.72 20.34 3.49
N LEU A 3 4.71 19.04 3.77
CA LEU A 3 4.97 18.00 2.79
C LEU A 3 4.01 18.15 1.60
N THR A 4 4.38 17.80 0.37
CA THR A 4 3.40 17.77 -0.74
C THR A 4 2.63 16.45 -0.73
N ALA A 5 1.45 16.40 -1.35
CA ALA A 5 0.72 15.13 -1.51
C ALA A 5 1.54 14.07 -2.25
N THR A 6 2.33 14.48 -3.25
CA THR A 6 3.24 13.58 -3.97
C THR A 6 4.32 13.02 -3.06
N ASP A 7 4.95 13.87 -2.24
CA ASP A 7 5.95 13.42 -1.28
C ASP A 7 5.34 12.45 -0.26
N ALA A 8 4.13 12.71 0.22
CA ALA A 8 3.45 11.84 1.19
C ALA A 8 3.18 10.46 0.57
N GLY A 9 2.79 10.45 -0.70
CA GLY A 9 2.60 9.22 -1.45
C GLY A 9 3.89 8.39 -1.54
N GLN A 10 5.02 9.03 -1.87
CA GLN A 10 6.31 8.34 -1.97
C GLN A 10 6.79 7.82 -0.62
N ILE A 11 6.63 8.61 0.45
CA ILE A 11 6.98 8.19 1.82
C ILE A 11 6.17 6.96 2.23
N ALA A 12 4.85 6.96 2.01
CA ALA A 12 4.01 5.82 2.31
C ALA A 12 4.40 4.59 1.49
N LEU A 13 4.71 4.77 0.20
CA LEU A 13 5.14 3.66 -0.65
C LEU A 13 6.45 3.05 -0.13
N GLU A 14 7.46 3.86 0.14
CA GLU A 14 8.73 3.38 0.69
C GLU A 14 8.57 2.69 2.04
N PHE A 15 7.70 3.20 2.90
CA PHE A 15 7.37 2.57 4.18
C PHE A 15 6.81 1.16 3.97
N LEU A 16 5.78 1.02 3.11
CA LEU A 16 5.17 -0.28 2.82
C LEU A 16 6.16 -1.27 2.20
N MET A 17 6.98 -0.79 1.26
CA MET A 17 8.00 -1.62 0.60
C MET A 17 9.05 -2.12 1.61
N ALA A 18 9.44 -1.28 2.56
CA ALA A 18 10.38 -1.66 3.61
C ALA A 18 9.76 -2.68 4.57
N GLU A 19 8.52 -2.48 4.99
CA GLU A 19 7.81 -3.37 5.92
C GLU A 19 7.67 -4.80 5.36
N TRP A 20 7.27 -4.90 4.09
CA TRP A 20 7.12 -6.18 3.39
C TRP A 20 8.43 -6.71 2.79
N ASN A 21 9.56 -6.01 2.99
CA ASN A 21 10.85 -6.32 2.37
C ASN A 21 10.76 -6.52 0.84
N VAL A 22 9.96 -5.68 0.17
CA VAL A 22 9.75 -5.74 -1.27
C VAL A 22 11.04 -5.36 -2.00
N LEU A 23 11.53 -6.30 -2.82
CA LEU A 23 12.68 -6.10 -3.69
C LEU A 23 12.41 -4.98 -4.71
N GLU A 24 13.44 -4.23 -5.08
CA GLU A 24 13.34 -3.13 -6.06
C GLU A 24 12.66 -3.56 -7.37
N ALA A 25 12.97 -4.77 -7.85
CA ALA A 25 12.37 -5.35 -9.06
C ALA A 25 10.85 -5.57 -8.97
N ASN A 26 10.28 -5.62 -7.76
CA ASN A 26 8.85 -5.81 -7.55
C ASN A 26 8.12 -4.50 -7.20
N ARG A 27 8.85 -3.40 -6.98
CA ARG A 27 8.26 -2.10 -6.61
C ARG A 27 7.36 -1.53 -7.70
N GLU A 28 7.65 -1.81 -8.96
CA GLU A 28 6.86 -1.33 -10.11
C GLU A 28 5.41 -1.81 -10.09
N TRP A 29 5.12 -2.92 -9.38
CA TRP A 29 3.77 -3.45 -9.24
C TRP A 29 2.91 -2.65 -8.28
N PHE A 30 3.51 -1.81 -7.43
CA PHE A 30 2.79 -1.00 -6.46
C PHE A 30 2.61 0.42 -6.98
N VAL A 31 1.38 0.90 -6.92
CA VAL A 31 1.00 2.22 -7.41
C VAL A 31 0.35 3.04 -6.32
N ILE A 32 0.71 4.32 -6.25
CA ILE A 32 0.02 5.30 -5.42
C ILE A 32 -1.25 5.69 -6.19
N VAL A 33 -2.40 5.21 -5.72
CA VAL A 33 -3.71 5.49 -6.33
C VAL A 33 -4.15 6.91 -6.00
N ASN A 34 -3.90 7.34 -4.77
CA ASN A 34 -4.29 8.65 -4.29
C ASN A 34 -3.39 9.08 -3.12
N SER A 35 -3.22 10.39 -2.98
CA SER A 35 -2.63 10.99 -1.78
C SER A 35 -3.31 12.32 -1.55
N ARG A 36 -3.93 12.50 -0.38
CA ARG A 36 -4.70 13.70 -0.07
C ARG A 36 -4.45 14.18 1.35
N LEU A 37 -4.33 15.49 1.51
CA LEU A 37 -4.26 16.13 2.82
C LEU A 37 -5.62 16.02 3.51
N ILE A 38 -5.61 15.60 4.77
CA ILE A 38 -6.76 15.59 5.66
C ILE A 38 -6.51 16.60 6.79
N GLY A 39 -7.45 17.53 6.96
CA GLY A 39 -7.29 18.61 7.93
C GLY A 39 -6.13 19.53 7.54
N MET A 40 -5.14 19.66 8.41
CA MET A 40 -4.03 20.61 8.25
C MET A 40 -2.62 20.00 8.29
N SER A 41 -2.46 18.74 8.72
CA SER A 41 -1.14 18.21 9.09
C SER A 41 -0.91 16.73 8.81
N TRP A 42 -1.81 16.05 8.10
CA TRP A 42 -1.63 14.63 7.78
C TRP A 42 -2.30 14.26 6.47
N TYR A 43 -1.80 13.21 5.84
CA TYR A 43 -2.23 12.71 4.55
C TYR A 43 -2.83 11.33 4.71
N ILE A 44 -3.86 11.02 3.92
CA ILE A 44 -4.24 9.64 3.64
C ILE A 44 -3.70 9.29 2.27
N VAL A 45 -2.86 8.26 2.22
CA VAL A 45 -2.31 7.69 0.99
C VAL A 45 -2.97 6.35 0.73
N GLU A 46 -3.38 6.16 -0.52
CA GLU A 46 -3.96 4.93 -1.02
C GLU A 46 -2.94 4.27 -1.95
N ILE A 47 -2.50 3.06 -1.60
CA ILE A 47 -1.57 2.24 -2.40
C ILE A 47 -2.32 1.00 -2.88
N ALA A 48 -1.98 0.52 -4.06
CA ALA A 48 -2.54 -0.69 -4.65
C ALA A 48 -1.46 -1.49 -5.38
N VAL A 49 -1.75 -2.75 -5.68
CA VAL A 49 -1.09 -3.44 -6.78
C VAL A 49 -1.82 -3.08 -8.08
N GLU A 50 -1.07 -2.74 -9.13
CA GLU A 50 -1.66 -2.36 -10.42
C GLU A 50 -2.55 -3.50 -10.97
N GLY A 51 -3.77 -3.16 -11.38
CA GLY A 51 -4.75 -4.14 -11.87
C GLY A 51 -5.55 -4.87 -10.79
N PHE A 52 -5.23 -4.68 -9.51
CA PHE A 52 -5.93 -5.33 -8.40
C PHE A 52 -6.83 -4.36 -7.62
N PRO A 53 -7.93 -4.85 -7.04
CA PRO A 53 -8.84 -4.02 -6.27
C PRO A 53 -8.38 -3.79 -4.82
N ASP A 54 -7.34 -4.49 -4.37
CA ASP A 54 -6.77 -4.40 -3.03
C ASP A 54 -6.19 -3.01 -2.75
N ARG A 55 -6.42 -2.48 -1.55
CA ARG A 55 -6.00 -1.14 -1.15
C ARG A 55 -5.36 -1.14 0.22
N TRP A 56 -4.18 -0.54 0.30
CA TRP A 56 -3.56 -0.11 1.55
C TRP A 56 -3.86 1.38 1.77
N TYR A 57 -4.39 1.70 2.94
CA TYR A 57 -4.64 3.05 3.40
C TYR A 57 -3.65 3.37 4.52
N MET A 58 -2.77 4.32 4.26
CA MET A 58 -1.72 4.73 5.18
C MET A 58 -1.86 6.19 5.54
N GLN A 59 -1.62 6.51 6.81
CA GLN A 59 -1.55 7.88 7.29
C GLN A 59 -0.09 8.35 7.30
N VAL A 60 0.17 9.51 6.68
CA VAL A 60 1.49 10.16 6.68
C VAL A 60 1.38 11.53 7.32
N TYR A 61 2.12 11.77 8.39
CA TYR A 61 2.17 13.07 9.06
C TYR A 61 2.98 14.07 8.23
N ASP A 62 2.73 15.37 8.40
CA ASP A 62 3.50 16.43 7.76
C ASP A 62 4.99 16.46 8.18
N THR A 63 5.33 15.76 9.26
CA THR A 63 6.70 15.45 9.69
C THR A 63 7.41 14.45 8.76
N GLY A 64 6.67 13.73 7.91
CA GLY A 64 7.18 12.66 7.07
C GLY A 64 7.17 11.28 7.74
N GLU A 65 6.59 11.16 8.93
CA GLU A 65 6.42 9.87 9.61
C GLU A 65 5.13 9.18 9.14
N CYS A 66 5.18 7.85 8.98
CA CYS A 66 4.00 7.04 8.73
C CYS A 66 3.41 6.54 10.04
N ASP A 67 2.08 6.46 10.10
CA ASP A 67 1.42 5.65 11.11
C ASP A 67 1.65 4.16 10.77
N PRO A 68 2.24 3.36 11.68
CA PRO A 68 2.50 1.95 11.43
C PRO A 68 1.22 1.12 11.31
N ASP A 69 0.10 1.58 11.87
CA ASP A 69 -1.18 0.87 11.83
C ASP A 69 -1.97 1.20 10.56
N TYR A 70 -1.44 0.82 9.39
CA TYR A 70 -2.19 0.96 8.14
C TYR A 70 -3.41 0.03 8.08
N THR A 71 -4.34 0.37 7.19
CA THR A 71 -5.53 -0.44 6.94
C THR A 71 -5.48 -1.04 5.55
N PHE A 72 -5.56 -2.37 5.48
CA PHE A 72 -5.77 -3.08 4.23
C PHE A 72 -7.27 -3.37 4.01
N ILE A 73 -7.76 -3.15 2.79
CA ILE A 73 -9.11 -3.49 2.36
C ILE A 73 -9.03 -4.24 1.04
N SER A 74 -9.68 -5.41 0.98
CA SER A 74 -9.88 -6.16 -0.25
C SER A 74 -11.34 -6.57 -0.39
N PRO A 75 -11.92 -6.53 -1.60
CA PRO A 75 -13.20 -7.16 -1.87
C PRO A 75 -13.09 -8.67 -2.09
N ILE A 76 -11.88 -9.25 -2.11
CA ILE A 76 -11.63 -10.67 -2.31
C ILE A 76 -11.18 -11.28 -0.99
N HIS A 77 -11.95 -12.22 -0.47
CA HIS A 77 -11.57 -12.95 0.73
C HIS A 77 -10.55 -14.04 0.43
N GLY A 78 -9.64 -14.33 1.37
CA GLY A 78 -8.67 -15.41 1.21
C GLY A 78 -9.28 -16.80 1.02
N SER A 79 -10.56 -16.99 1.41
CA SER A 79 -11.32 -18.22 1.18
C SER A 79 -11.83 -18.39 -0.26
N GLU A 80 -11.86 -17.32 -1.05
CA GLU A 80 -12.29 -17.35 -2.47
C GLU A 80 -11.16 -17.84 -3.41
N GLY A 81 -9.95 -18.02 -2.87
CA GLY A 81 -8.78 -18.50 -3.59
C GLY A 81 -7.93 -17.37 -4.17
N TYR A 82 -6.88 -17.76 -4.92
CA TYR A 82 -5.81 -16.86 -5.40
C TYR A 82 -5.49 -17.04 -6.88
N ALA A 83 -6.48 -17.48 -7.67
CA ALA A 83 -6.28 -17.72 -9.10
C ALA A 83 -5.95 -16.41 -9.85
N ASP A 84 -6.39 -15.28 -9.31
CA ASP A 84 -6.09 -13.92 -9.80
C ASP A 84 -4.61 -13.53 -9.64
N LEU A 85 -3.87 -14.16 -8.72
CA LEU A 85 -2.48 -13.81 -8.41
C LEU A 85 -1.44 -14.56 -9.26
N THR A 86 -1.88 -15.41 -10.21
CA THR A 86 -0.99 -16.32 -10.95
C THR A 86 0.01 -15.62 -11.87
N GLU A 87 -0.29 -14.40 -12.31
CA GLU A 87 0.59 -13.59 -13.17
C GLU A 87 1.49 -12.62 -12.39
N LEU A 88 1.34 -12.55 -11.07
CA LEU A 88 2.16 -11.68 -10.22
C LEU A 88 3.50 -12.33 -9.86
N PRO A 89 4.56 -11.52 -9.63
CA PRO A 89 5.76 -12.01 -8.98
C PRO A 89 5.43 -12.64 -7.63
N SER A 90 6.12 -13.73 -7.28
CA SER A 90 5.83 -14.52 -6.07
C SER A 90 5.75 -13.67 -4.81
N LEU A 91 6.65 -12.69 -4.65
CA LEU A 91 6.65 -11.79 -3.49
C LEU A 91 5.38 -10.91 -3.43
N VAL A 92 4.94 -10.35 -4.56
CA VAL A 92 3.74 -9.50 -4.61
C VAL A 92 2.50 -10.32 -4.32
N ALA A 93 2.44 -11.54 -4.89
CA ALA A 93 1.36 -12.48 -4.59
C ALA A 93 1.33 -12.88 -3.11
N GLU A 94 2.48 -13.18 -2.51
CA GLU A 94 2.59 -13.55 -1.09
C GLU A 94 2.12 -12.42 -0.15
N VAL A 95 2.46 -11.17 -0.45
CA VAL A 95 1.97 -10.00 0.31
C VAL A 95 0.44 -9.92 0.26
N LEU A 96 -0.16 -10.02 -0.92
CA LEU A 96 -1.62 -10.00 -1.07
C LEU A 96 -2.31 -11.19 -0.39
N VAL A 97 -1.74 -12.39 -0.49
CA VAL A 97 -2.24 -13.57 0.22
C VAL A 97 -2.21 -13.34 1.72
N SER A 98 -1.10 -12.83 2.25
CA SER A 98 -0.96 -12.56 3.68
C SER A 98 -2.03 -11.59 4.15
N GLU A 99 -2.18 -10.46 3.45
CA GLU A 99 -3.15 -9.41 3.79
C GLU A 99 -4.61 -9.88 3.72
N ARG A 100 -4.98 -10.62 2.67
CA ARG A 100 -6.34 -11.17 2.49
C ARG A 100 -6.70 -12.26 3.52
N ASN A 101 -5.72 -12.82 4.23
CA ASN A 101 -5.93 -13.83 5.29
C ASN A 101 -5.80 -13.27 6.70
N PHE A 102 -5.12 -12.14 6.88
CA PHE A 102 -4.79 -11.60 8.19
C PHE A 102 -5.97 -10.89 8.88
N ARG A 103 -7.04 -10.55 8.14
CA ARG A 103 -8.22 -9.84 8.66
C ARG A 103 -9.55 -10.49 8.30
#